data_AF-A0A7S2QPR7-F1
#
_entry.id   AF-A0A7S2QPR7-F1
#
_cell.length_a   1.000
_cell.length_b   1.000
_cell.length_c   1.000
_cell.angle_alpha   90.00
_cell.angle_beta   90.00
_cell.angle_gamma   90.00
#
_symmetry.space_group_name_H-M   'P 1'
#
loop_
_entity.id
_entity.type
_entity.pdbx_description
1 polymer ?
#
loop_
_entity_poly.entity_id
_entity_poly.type
_entity_poly.pdbx_seq_one_letter_code
_entity_poly.pdbx_strand_id
1 'polypeptide(L)'
;SDRAGYEVDYLFGQVELKRRHINWEGSCGNLSAAAGVFALAEGLVEPRLDAQSPQPVRVWQANQGYGMVIHVPRGVSAPMPPGSGAGAADAPLMQLAGVAGQEPPVYVELLGPTAGRPLLPTGRATDVLTSLDGEPIEATLVTAGNPTVFVPATAAGLQGTELP
;
A
#
# COMPACT_ATOMS: atom_id res chain seq x y z
N SER A 1 8.53 6.43 -16.13
CA SER A 1 7.77 5.23 -16.55
C SER A 1 7.58 5.34 -18.05
N ASP A 2 7.57 4.22 -18.77
CA ASP A 2 7.22 4.20 -20.20
C ASP A 2 5.69 4.27 -20.43
N ARG A 3 4.89 4.24 -19.35
CA ARG A 3 3.43 4.31 -19.40
C ARG A 3 2.94 5.76 -19.39
N ALA A 4 2.08 6.08 -20.35
CA ALA A 4 1.46 7.40 -20.42
C ALA A 4 0.73 7.74 -19.11
N GLY A 5 1.02 8.92 -18.56
CA GLY A 5 0.39 9.42 -17.34
C GLY A 5 0.96 8.88 -16.03
N TYR A 6 2.09 8.17 -16.05
CA TYR A 6 2.83 7.75 -14.86
C TYR A 6 4.28 8.24 -14.91
N GLU A 7 4.80 8.67 -13.77
CA GLU A 7 6.13 9.26 -13.65
C GLU A 7 7.17 8.16 -13.34
N VAL A 8 6.84 7.20 -12.47
CA VAL A 8 7.71 6.08 -12.10
C VAL A 8 6.96 4.75 -12.04
N ASP A 9 7.68 3.65 -12.23
CA ASP A 9 7.20 2.29 -11.99
C ASP A 9 7.66 1.83 -10.60
N TYR A 10 6.77 1.19 -9.85
CA TYR A 10 7.05 0.63 -8.54
C TYR A 10 6.89 -0.90 -8.58
N LEU A 11 7.98 -1.60 -8.28
CA LEU A 11 8.03 -3.05 -8.17
C LEU A 11 8.36 -3.44 -6.71
N PHE A 12 7.49 -4.25 -6.11
CA PHE A 12 7.63 -4.79 -4.77
C PHE A 12 8.07 -6.25 -4.82
N GLY A 13 9.11 -6.59 -4.06
CA GLY A 13 9.57 -7.96 -3.87
C GLY A 13 9.59 -8.32 -2.39
N GLN A 14 8.76 -9.28 -1.97
CA GLN A 14 8.80 -9.84 -0.63
C GLN A 14 9.90 -10.90 -0.56
N VAL A 15 10.95 -10.62 0.21
CA VAL A 15 12.01 -11.59 0.48
C VAL A 15 11.50 -12.63 1.49
N GLU A 16 11.61 -13.91 1.15
CA GLU A 16 11.27 -14.99 2.08
C GLU A 16 12.40 -15.24 3.10
N LEU A 17 12.04 -15.43 4.37
CA LEU A 17 13.03 -15.64 5.44
C LEU A 17 13.63 -17.06 5.43
N LYS A 18 12.85 -18.07 5.04
CA LYS A 18 13.22 -19.49 5.15
C LYS A 18 13.64 -20.12 3.82
N ARG A 19 13.44 -19.42 2.70
CA ARG A 19 13.71 -19.94 1.35
C ARG A 19 14.45 -18.89 0.54
N ARG A 20 15.23 -19.34 -0.45
CA ARG A 20 15.93 -18.46 -1.40
C ARG A 20 14.98 -18.03 -2.51
N HIS A 21 13.97 -17.24 -2.15
CA HIS A 21 12.91 -16.83 -3.06
C HIS A 21 12.50 -15.38 -2.78
N ILE A 22 12.22 -14.64 -3.85
CA ILE A 22 11.62 -13.30 -3.78
C ILE A 22 10.25 -13.41 -4.47
N ASN A 23 9.19 -13.14 -3.70
CA ASN A 23 7.84 -13.13 -4.22
C ASN A 23 7.50 -11.74 -4.80
N TRP A 24 7.16 -11.72 -6.09
CA TRP A 24 6.78 -10.52 -6.85
C TRP A 24 5.27 -10.45 -7.15
N GLU A 25 4.46 -11.37 -6.62
CA GLU A 25 3.03 -11.52 -6.93
C GLU A 25 2.13 -10.52 -6.22
N GLY A 26 2.65 -9.82 -5.20
CA GLY A 26 1.89 -8.88 -4.36
C GLY A 26 2.34 -7.42 -4.50
N SER A 27 1.65 -6.53 -3.81
CA SER A 27 2.12 -5.17 -3.51
C SER A 27 2.28 -4.96 -2.00
N CYS A 28 2.92 -3.86 -1.60
CA CYS A 28 2.96 -3.42 -0.21
C CYS A 28 2.39 -2.01 -0.10
N GLY A 29 1.24 -1.87 0.56
CA GLY A 29 0.59 -0.57 0.77
C GLY A 29 1.47 0.41 1.56
N ASN A 30 2.14 -0.07 2.60
CA ASN A 30 3.02 0.76 3.44
C ASN A 30 4.21 1.33 2.64
N LEU A 31 4.92 0.48 1.89
CA LEU A 31 6.06 0.91 1.09
C LEU A 31 5.65 1.71 -0.15
N SER A 32 4.41 1.58 -0.60
CA SER A 32 3.89 2.41 -1.70
C SER A 32 3.95 3.89 -1.34
N ALA A 33 3.70 4.29 -0.08
CA ALA A 33 3.84 5.69 0.35
C ALA A 33 5.27 6.22 0.19
N ALA A 34 6.28 5.38 0.43
CA ALA A 34 7.68 5.74 0.27
C ALA A 34 8.11 5.85 -1.20
N ALA A 35 7.42 5.20 -2.14
CA ALA A 35 7.79 5.19 -3.56
C ALA A 35 7.80 6.61 -4.16
N GLY A 36 6.81 7.45 -3.81
CA GLY A 36 6.74 8.83 -4.29
C GLY A 36 7.80 9.73 -3.66
N VAL A 37 8.05 9.55 -2.36
CA VAL A 37 9.12 10.26 -1.64
C VAL A 37 10.48 9.91 -2.23
N PHE A 38 10.74 8.63 -2.44
CA PHE A 38 11.98 8.13 -3.03
C PHE A 38 12.19 8.65 -4.45
N ALA A 39 11.12 8.69 -5.26
CA ALA A 39 11.20 9.20 -6.62
C ALA A 39 11.63 10.68 -6.67
N LEU A 40 11.17 11.51 -5.72
CA LEU A 40 11.62 12.90 -5.58
C LEU A 40 13.05 12.99 -5.03
N ALA A 41 13.37 12.19 -4.01
CA ALA A 41 14.68 12.16 -3.36
C ALA A 41 15.82 11.83 -4.33
N GLU A 42 15.60 10.85 -5.20
CA GLU A 42 16.59 10.35 -6.16
C GLU A 42 16.54 11.08 -7.51
N GLY A 43 15.71 12.12 -7.65
CA GLY A 43 15.59 12.87 -8.91
C GLY A 43 14.97 12.06 -10.05
N LEU A 44 14.21 11.00 -9.76
CA LEU A 44 13.41 10.29 -10.76
C LEU A 44 12.19 11.11 -11.19
N VAL A 45 11.75 12.03 -10.32
CA VAL A 45 10.70 13.01 -10.55
C VAL A 45 11.19 14.37 -10.09
N GLU A 46 11.04 15.38 -10.95
CA GLU A 46 11.42 16.75 -10.61
C GLU A 46 10.44 17.36 -9.59
N PRO A 47 10.92 17.98 -8.51
CA PRO A 47 10.09 18.75 -7.59
C PRO A 47 9.39 19.92 -8.32
N ARG A 48 8.07 20.04 -8.13
CA ARG A 48 7.26 21.12 -8.71
C ARG A 48 7.24 22.31 -7.74
N LEU A 49 8.23 23.19 -7.87
CA LEU A 49 8.47 24.31 -6.94
C LEU A 49 7.32 25.33 -6.87
N ASP A 50 6.49 25.41 -7.90
CA ASP A 50 5.33 26.31 -8.00
C ASP A 50 3.98 25.63 -7.68
N ALA A 51 3.94 24.31 -7.52
CA ALA A 51 2.70 23.56 -7.33
C ALA A 51 2.19 23.52 -5.89
N GLN A 52 0.88 23.46 -5.67
CA GLN A 52 0.29 23.29 -4.34
C GLN A 52 0.89 22.07 -3.60
N SER A 53 1.08 22.20 -2.29
CA SER A 53 1.47 21.08 -1.41
C SER A 53 0.20 20.39 -0.91
N PRO A 54 0.14 19.05 -0.91
CA PRO A 54 1.18 18.09 -1.30
C PRO A 54 1.33 17.93 -2.83
N GLN A 55 2.57 17.67 -3.30
CA GLN A 55 2.87 17.38 -4.71
C GLN A 55 2.39 15.96 -5.07
N PRO A 56 1.55 15.79 -6.11
CA PRO A 56 1.14 14.47 -6.56
C PRO A 56 2.20 13.85 -7.48
N VAL A 57 2.67 12.66 -7.09
CA VAL A 57 3.55 11.78 -7.86
C VAL A 57 2.72 10.60 -8.38
N ARG A 58 2.62 10.45 -9.70
CA ARG A 58 1.86 9.36 -10.34
C ARG A 58 2.76 8.15 -10.49
N VAL A 59 2.39 7.05 -9.84
CA VAL A 59 3.20 5.82 -9.79
C VAL A 59 2.41 4.67 -10.39
N TRP A 60 3.06 3.89 -11.25
CA TRP A 60 2.48 2.64 -11.73
C TRP A 60 2.90 1.48 -10.82
N GLN A 61 1.93 0.79 -10.22
CA GLN A 61 2.18 -0.43 -9.44
C GLN A 61 2.39 -1.60 -10.41
N ALA A 62 3.64 -2.00 -10.61
CA ALA A 62 4.03 -2.93 -11.66
C ALA A 62 3.70 -4.40 -11.35
N ASN A 63 3.57 -4.79 -10.09
CA ASN A 63 3.21 -6.17 -9.69
C ASN A 63 1.74 -6.49 -9.95
N GLN A 64 0.85 -5.55 -9.65
CA GLN A 64 -0.60 -5.70 -9.66
C GLN A 64 -1.25 -5.08 -10.91
N GLY A 65 -0.56 -4.15 -11.57
CA GLY A 65 -1.04 -3.54 -12.81
C GLY A 65 -2.10 -2.46 -12.59
N TYR A 66 -1.94 -1.61 -11.58
CA TYR A 66 -2.83 -0.46 -11.33
C TYR A 66 -2.04 0.82 -11.05
N GLY A 67 -2.73 1.96 -11.16
CA GLY A 67 -2.12 3.28 -10.92
C GLY A 67 -2.21 3.73 -9.47
N MET A 68 -1.29 4.58 -9.04
CA MET A 68 -1.33 5.25 -7.74
C MET A 68 -1.01 6.73 -7.89
N VAL A 69 -1.57 7.56 -7.01
CA VAL A 69 -1.12 8.94 -6.81
C VAL A 69 -0.62 9.05 -5.38
N ILE A 70 0.64 9.45 -5.23
CA ILE A 70 1.28 9.64 -3.93
C ILE A 70 1.44 11.13 -3.72
N HIS A 71 0.76 11.65 -2.70
CA HIS A 71 0.75 13.06 -2.37
C HIS A 71 1.85 13.33 -1.35
N VAL A 72 3.00 13.80 -1.84
CA VAL A 72 4.19 14.05 -1.02
C VAL A 72 4.18 15.50 -0.51
N PRO A 73 4.18 15.74 0.82
CA PRO A 73 4.31 17.08 1.36
C PRO A 73 5.62 17.74 0.93
N ARG A 74 5.58 19.05 0.65
CA ARG A 74 6.80 19.83 0.37
C ARG A 74 7.80 19.71 1.52
N GLY A 75 9.08 19.64 1.18
CA GLY A 75 10.19 19.47 2.14
C GLY A 75 10.49 18.01 2.47
N VAL A 76 9.56 17.08 2.20
CA VAL A 76 9.79 15.65 2.36
C VAL A 76 10.49 15.14 1.10
N SER A 77 11.82 15.22 1.10
CA SER A 77 12.67 14.81 -0.03
C SER A 77 13.71 13.76 0.35
N ALA A 78 13.66 13.19 1.54
CA ALA A 78 14.58 12.14 1.98
C ALA A 78 13.96 11.30 3.11
N PRO A 79 14.45 10.07 3.34
CA PRO A 79 14.19 9.35 4.58
C PRO A 79 14.66 10.18 5.77
N MET A 80 13.74 10.59 6.62
CA MET A 80 14.03 11.32 7.85
C MET A 80 14.19 10.33 9.01
N PRO A 81 15.10 10.58 9.97
CA PRO A 81 15.09 9.86 11.23
C PRO A 81 13.71 10.00 11.90
N PRO A 82 13.14 8.92 12.47
CA PRO A 82 11.85 8.97 13.15
C PRO A 82 11.83 10.05 14.23
N GLY A 83 10.82 10.92 14.22
CA GLY A 83 10.66 11.98 15.23
C GLY A 83 11.58 13.18 15.03
N SER A 84 12.23 13.30 13.87
CA SER A 84 13.07 14.46 13.56
C SER A 84 12.26 15.74 13.38
N GLY A 85 10.97 15.64 13.03
CA GLY A 85 10.06 16.80 12.86
C GLY A 85 10.50 17.79 11.78
N ALA A 86 11.56 17.49 11.03
CA ALA A 86 12.29 18.46 10.22
C ALA A 86 11.96 18.38 8.71
N GLY A 87 10.88 17.67 8.34
CA GLY A 87 10.55 17.39 6.94
C GLY A 87 9.54 18.33 6.27
N ALA A 88 8.74 19.11 6.99
CA ALA A 88 7.81 20.04 6.36
C ALA A 88 7.39 21.11 7.35
N ALA A 89 7.99 22.30 7.26
CA ALA A 89 7.71 23.41 8.19
C ALA A 89 6.22 23.83 8.23
N ASP A 90 5.43 23.44 7.22
CA ASP A 90 4.06 23.91 7.01
C ASP A 90 3.01 22.78 6.90
N ALA A 91 3.38 21.50 7.08
CA ALA A 91 2.43 20.40 7.02
C ALA A 91 1.95 20.01 8.44
N PRO A 92 0.65 19.69 8.64
CA PRO A 92 0.20 19.13 9.90
C PRO A 92 0.92 17.81 10.17
N LEU A 93 1.36 17.60 11.41
CA LEU A 93 1.96 16.33 11.82
C LEU A 93 0.86 15.33 12.18
N MET A 94 1.08 14.06 11.84
CA MET A 94 0.17 12.96 12.11
C MET A 94 0.91 11.83 12.82
N GLN A 95 0.23 11.19 13.78
CA GLN A 95 0.66 9.93 14.36
C GLN A 95 0.05 8.76 13.59
N LEU A 96 0.89 7.78 13.23
CA LEU A 96 0.46 6.51 12.64
C LEU A 96 0.67 5.38 13.65
N ALA A 97 -0.38 4.60 13.93
CA ALA A 97 -0.27 3.47 14.85
C ALA A 97 0.83 2.50 14.38
N GLY A 98 1.73 2.12 15.31
CA GLY A 98 2.90 1.28 15.00
C GLY A 98 4.14 2.06 14.53
N VAL A 99 4.08 3.38 14.37
CA VAL A 99 5.23 4.25 14.05
C VAL A 99 5.51 5.18 15.22
N ALA A 100 6.78 5.29 15.62
CA ALA A 100 7.20 6.20 16.69
C ALA A 100 7.22 7.66 16.20
N GLY A 101 6.72 8.57 17.03
CA GLY A 101 6.71 10.01 16.73
C GLY A 101 5.53 10.46 15.87
N GLN A 102 5.65 11.66 15.31
CA GLN A 102 4.68 12.25 14.39
C GLN A 102 5.42 12.80 13.18
N GLU A 103 4.87 12.60 11.99
CA GLU A 103 5.48 13.02 10.72
C GLU A 103 4.42 13.62 9.79
N PRO A 104 4.82 14.40 8.77
CA PRO A 104 3.90 14.86 7.73
C PRO A 104 3.19 13.68 7.02
N PRO A 105 1.86 13.72 6.84
CA PRO A 105 1.13 12.63 6.21
C PRO A 105 1.41 12.56 4.70
N VAL A 106 1.71 11.35 4.21
CA VAL A 106 1.75 11.04 2.78
C VAL A 106 0.47 10.31 2.43
N TYR A 107 -0.39 10.94 1.62
CA TYR A 107 -1.63 10.31 1.17
C TYR A 107 -1.39 9.48 -0.09
N VAL A 108 -1.97 8.27 -0.14
CA VAL A 108 -1.84 7.36 -1.27
C VAL A 108 -3.23 7.08 -1.83
N GLU A 109 -3.46 7.48 -3.06
CA GLU A 109 -4.67 7.16 -3.83
C GLU A 109 -4.41 5.94 -4.70
N LEU A 110 -5.28 4.92 -4.61
CA LEU A 110 -5.22 3.73 -5.48
C LEU A 110 -6.19 3.89 -6.65
N LEU A 111 -5.66 3.99 -7.86
CA LEU A 111 -6.43 4.15 -9.10
C LEU A 111 -6.73 2.77 -9.70
N GLY A 112 -7.96 2.30 -9.49
CA GLY A 112 -8.41 1.00 -10.00
C GLY A 112 -7.74 -0.18 -9.29
N PRO A 113 -7.89 -0.32 -7.95
CA PRO A 113 -7.17 -1.32 -7.15
C PRO A 113 -7.50 -2.77 -7.52
N THR A 114 -8.56 -3.02 -8.30
CA THR A 114 -8.88 -4.37 -8.80
C THR A 114 -8.02 -4.76 -10.02
N ALA A 115 -7.35 -3.79 -10.66
CA ALA A 115 -6.60 -3.98 -11.91
C ALA A 115 -7.43 -4.66 -13.01
N GLY A 116 -8.71 -4.27 -13.14
CA GLY A 116 -9.64 -4.85 -14.13
C GLY A 116 -10.21 -6.22 -13.76
N ARG A 117 -9.81 -6.82 -12.63
CA ARG A 117 -10.41 -8.04 -12.11
C ARG A 117 -11.78 -7.74 -11.45
N PRO A 118 -12.69 -8.72 -11.37
CA PRO A 118 -13.89 -8.60 -10.56
C PRO A 118 -13.53 -8.36 -9.08
N LEU A 119 -14.18 -7.39 -8.44
CA LEU A 119 -13.97 -7.11 -7.01
C LEU A 119 -14.26 -8.36 -6.15
N LEU A 120 -15.35 -9.04 -6.46
CA LEU A 120 -15.76 -10.31 -5.88
C LEU A 120 -15.51 -11.39 -6.94
N PRO A 121 -14.43 -12.19 -6.84
CA PRO A 121 -14.04 -13.14 -7.88
C PRO A 121 -15.08 -14.25 -8.11
N THR A 122 -15.91 -14.55 -7.11
CA THR A 122 -17.02 -15.50 -7.18
C THR A 122 -18.35 -14.86 -7.59
N GLY A 123 -18.39 -13.53 -7.68
CA GLY A 123 -19.61 -12.75 -7.86
C GLY A 123 -20.52 -12.69 -6.63
N ARG A 124 -20.09 -13.25 -5.49
CA ARG A 124 -20.88 -13.30 -4.25
C ARG A 124 -20.21 -12.48 -3.15
N ALA A 125 -21.02 -11.84 -2.32
CA ALA A 125 -20.53 -11.18 -1.11
C ALA A 125 -20.09 -12.18 -0.05
N THR A 126 -20.68 -13.39 -0.05
CA THR A 126 -20.37 -14.46 0.89
C THR A 126 -20.34 -15.79 0.13
N ASP A 127 -19.25 -16.53 0.34
CA ASP A 127 -19.05 -17.90 -0.08
C ASP A 127 -18.96 -18.81 1.15
N VAL A 128 -19.16 -20.11 0.95
CA VAL A 128 -18.91 -21.14 1.96
C VAL A 128 -17.72 -21.97 1.49
N LEU A 129 -16.62 -21.87 2.21
CA LEU A 129 -15.42 -22.66 2.01
C LEU A 129 -15.47 -23.90 2.90
N THR A 130 -14.76 -24.97 2.51
CA THR A 130 -14.62 -26.17 3.34
C THR A 130 -13.24 -26.14 4.01
N SER A 131 -13.21 -26.26 5.34
CA SER A 131 -11.97 -26.34 6.12
C SER A 131 -11.24 -27.67 5.87
N LEU A 132 -10.01 -27.80 6.37
CA LEU A 132 -9.26 -29.06 6.31
C LEU A 132 -9.94 -30.19 7.09
N ASP A 133 -10.72 -29.85 8.12
CA ASP A 133 -11.48 -30.81 8.93
C ASP A 133 -12.87 -31.10 8.35
N GLY A 134 -13.21 -30.51 7.20
CA GLY A 134 -14.49 -30.70 6.52
C GLY A 134 -15.60 -29.75 6.98
N GLU A 135 -15.33 -28.84 7.91
CA GLU A 135 -16.32 -27.90 8.45
C GLU A 135 -16.54 -26.71 7.50
N PRO A 136 -17.79 -26.21 7.38
CA PRO A 136 -18.09 -25.04 6.55
C PRO A 136 -17.59 -23.74 7.21
N ILE A 137 -16.98 -22.87 6.41
CA ILE A 137 -16.51 -21.54 6.82
C ILE A 137 -17.11 -20.51 5.88
N GLU A 138 -17.90 -19.58 6.42
CA GLU A 138 -18.32 -18.40 5.67
C GLU A 138 -17.12 -17.49 5.39
N ALA A 139 -16.99 -17.05 4.15
CA ALA A 139 -15.90 -16.20 3.72
C ALA A 139 -16.34 -15.15 2.71
N THR A 140 -15.68 -13.98 2.74
CA THR A 140 -15.77 -12.99 1.67
C THR A 140 -14.43 -12.91 0.97
N LEU A 141 -14.42 -13.16 -0.34
CA LEU A 141 -13.23 -13.10 -1.18
C LEU A 141 -13.19 -11.75 -1.90
N VAL A 142 -12.12 -10.97 -1.70
CA VAL A 142 -11.97 -9.64 -2.29
C VAL A 142 -10.71 -9.57 -3.12
N THR A 143 -10.81 -9.05 -4.34
CA THR A 143 -9.67 -8.78 -5.24
C THR A 143 -9.51 -7.28 -5.44
N ALA A 144 -8.95 -6.59 -4.45
CA ALA A 144 -8.59 -5.16 -4.53
C ALA A 144 -7.31 -4.90 -3.73
N GLY A 145 -6.32 -4.28 -4.37
CA GLY A 145 -4.95 -4.23 -3.83
C GLY A 145 -4.32 -5.61 -3.93
N ASN A 146 -4.28 -6.34 -2.80
CA ASN A 146 -3.92 -7.75 -2.76
C ASN A 146 -5.18 -8.62 -2.54
N PRO A 147 -5.32 -9.76 -3.24
CA PRO A 147 -6.40 -10.71 -2.97
C PRO A 147 -6.44 -11.10 -1.49
N THR A 148 -7.61 -10.96 -0.87
CA THR A 148 -7.80 -11.20 0.57
C THR A 148 -9.06 -12.03 0.82
N VAL A 149 -8.95 -13.02 1.71
CA VAL A 149 -10.09 -13.81 2.20
C VAL A 149 -10.40 -13.36 3.62
N PHE A 150 -11.61 -12.85 3.83
CA PHE A 150 -12.11 -12.49 5.15
C PHE A 150 -12.97 -13.62 5.69
N VAL A 151 -12.71 -14.04 6.93
CA VAL A 151 -13.48 -15.07 7.65
C VAL A 151 -13.80 -14.57 9.07
N PRO A 152 -14.86 -15.07 9.72
CA PRO A 152 -15.09 -14.81 11.12
C PRO A 152 -13.94 -15.33 11.99
N ALA A 153 -13.53 -14.57 13.01
CA ALA A 153 -12.50 -15.02 13.97
C ALA A 153 -12.90 -16.33 14.66
N THR A 154 -14.20 -16.50 14.94
CA THR A 154 -14.77 -17.70 15.55
C THR A 154 -14.58 -18.96 14.70
N ALA A 155 -14.45 -18.84 13.38
CA ALA A 155 -14.15 -19.98 12.50
C ALA A 155 -12.74 -20.56 12.75
N ALA A 156 -11.84 -19.77 13.36
CA ALA A 156 -10.53 -20.21 13.82
C ALA A 156 -10.47 -20.43 15.35
N GLY A 157 -11.61 -20.37 16.06
CA GLY A 157 -11.65 -20.45 17.52
C GLY A 157 -11.10 -19.21 18.24
N LEU A 158 -11.06 -18.06 17.56
CA LEU A 158 -10.49 -16.80 18.06
C LEU A 158 -11.58 -15.76 18.35
N GLN A 159 -11.22 -14.75 19.15
CA GLN A 159 -12.04 -13.57 19.45
C GLN A 159 -11.84 -12.45 18.42
N GLY A 160 -10.68 -12.39 17.76
CA GLY A 160 -10.31 -11.33 16.81
C GLY A 160 -9.68 -10.10 17.48
N THR A 161 -9.34 -10.20 18.76
CA THR A 161 -8.70 -9.15 19.57
C THR A 161 -7.40 -9.63 20.23
N GLU A 162 -6.84 -10.71 19.73
CA GLU A 162 -5.57 -11.27 20.18
C GLU A 162 -4.40 -10.30 19.92
N LEU A 163 -3.34 -10.42 20.74
CA LEU A 163 -2.06 -9.76 20.50
C LEU A 163 -1.09 -10.73 19.80
N PRO A 164 -0.08 -10.21 19.06
CA PRO A 164 0.94 -11.03 18.39
C PRO A 164 1.74 -11.96 19.31
#